data_AF-S9WCE8-F1
#
_entry.id   AF-S9WCE8-F1
#
_cell.length_a   1.000
_cell.length_b   1.000
_cell.length_c   1.000
_cell.angle_alpha   90.00
_cell.angle_beta   90.00
_cell.angle_gamma   90.00
#
_symmetry.space_group_name_H-M   'P 1'
#
loop_
_entity.id
_entity.type
_entity.pdbx_description
1 polymer ?
#
loop_
_entity_poly.entity_id
_entity_poly.type
_entity_poly.pdbx_seq_one_letter_code
_entity_poly.pdbx_strand_id
1 'polypeptide(L)'
;MSSTEAVESARGKVVVADLPFMWPSDVRRFEREGGVWGRQFRQRRRQLTFSGVVSLSLTLLGSAYVLSRRNTLFVLFSTFSGFSVLGFCIGASLAPLWFPNLASNKETSMMRRVWWAKECAKHFDYSQIDEEVWRAKYPKAEYVNKSKIF
;
A
#
# COMPACT_ATOMS: atom_id res chain seq x y z
N MET A 1 -12.19 -6.53 -12.85
CA MET A 1 -13.08 -5.45 -13.34
C MET A 1 -12.86 -4.21 -12.50
N SER A 2 -12.06 -3.28 -13.02
CA SER A 2 -11.68 -2.02 -12.37
C SER A 2 -12.68 -0.93 -12.79
N SER A 3 -13.38 -0.31 -11.84
CA SER A 3 -14.29 0.82 -12.12
C SER A 3 -13.54 2.13 -11.92
N THR A 4 -13.00 2.67 -13.02
CA THR A 4 -12.50 4.03 -13.16
C THR A 4 -13.69 4.95 -13.44
N GLU A 5 -14.13 5.74 -12.46
CA GLU A 5 -15.05 6.84 -12.71
C GLU A 5 -14.23 8.09 -13.02
N ALA A 6 -14.32 8.48 -14.29
CA ALA A 6 -13.66 9.62 -14.90
C ALA A 6 -14.50 10.88 -14.69
N VAL A 7 -13.91 11.94 -14.14
CA VAL A 7 -14.47 13.29 -14.24
C VAL A 7 -13.94 13.90 -15.54
N GLU A 8 -14.84 14.15 -16.48
CA GLU A 8 -14.57 14.59 -17.84
C GLU A 8 -14.30 16.10 -17.86
N SER A 9 -13.02 16.49 -17.94
CA SER A 9 -12.62 17.86 -18.30
C SER A 9 -12.61 17.99 -19.82
N ALA A 10 -12.98 19.17 -20.34
CA ALA A 10 -13.37 19.50 -21.72
C ALA A 10 -12.40 19.13 -22.88
N ARG A 11 -11.38 18.31 -22.64
CA ARG A 11 -10.53 17.64 -23.62
C ARG A 11 -10.09 16.25 -23.15
N GLY A 12 -11.03 15.33 -22.89
CA GLY A 12 -10.85 13.86 -22.88
C GLY A 12 -9.73 13.25 -22.01
N LYS A 13 -9.02 14.04 -21.21
CA LYS A 13 -7.92 13.59 -20.35
C LYS A 13 -8.40 13.59 -18.92
N VAL A 14 -8.71 12.39 -18.44
CA VAL A 14 -8.98 12.14 -17.03
C VAL A 14 -7.67 12.34 -16.28
N VAL A 15 -7.54 13.50 -15.63
CA VAL A 15 -6.45 13.73 -14.69
C VAL A 15 -6.78 12.95 -13.44
N VAL A 16 -6.45 11.65 -13.44
CA VAL A 16 -6.37 10.89 -12.21
C VAL A 16 -5.15 11.43 -11.48
N ALA A 17 -5.38 12.34 -10.52
CA ALA A 17 -4.33 12.74 -9.61
C ALA A 17 -3.91 11.49 -8.83
N ASP A 18 -2.82 10.86 -9.26
CA ASP A 18 -2.18 9.82 -8.50
C ASP A 18 -1.79 10.42 -7.16
N LEU A 19 -2.36 9.87 -6.09
CA LEU A 19 -2.07 10.37 -4.76
C LEU A 19 -0.60 10.15 -4.46
N PRO A 20 0.04 11.15 -3.80
CA PRO A 20 1.41 10.98 -3.36
C PRO A 20 1.53 9.76 -2.46
N PHE A 21 2.66 9.09 -2.55
CA PHE A 21 2.97 7.97 -1.67
C PHE A 21 2.89 8.42 -0.21
N MET A 22 2.17 7.67 0.62
CA MET A 22 2.10 7.96 2.05
C MET A 22 3.42 7.64 2.72
N TRP A 23 4.03 8.65 3.34
CA TRP A 23 5.20 8.40 4.17
C TRP A 23 4.83 7.58 5.40
N PRO A 24 5.77 6.83 6.00
CA PRO A 24 5.50 6.04 7.20
C PRO A 24 4.92 6.85 8.36
N SER A 25 5.25 8.14 8.47
CA SER A 25 4.66 9.08 9.42
C SER A 25 3.17 9.29 9.17
N ASP A 26 2.80 9.52 7.92
CA ASP A 26 1.43 9.81 7.50
C ASP A 26 0.55 8.57 7.63
N VAL A 27 1.11 7.38 7.36
CA VAL A 27 0.43 6.10 7.60
C VAL A 27 0.09 5.93 9.09
N ARG A 28 1.05 6.17 9.99
CA ARG A 28 0.79 6.08 11.45
C ARG A 28 -0.26 7.08 11.90
N ARG A 29 -0.28 8.27 11.28
CA ARG A 29 -1.23 9.33 11.58
C ARG A 29 -2.64 8.99 11.06
N PHE A 30 -2.74 8.46 9.84
CA PHE A 30 -3.97 7.91 9.28
C PHE A 30 -4.52 6.74 10.10
N GLU A 31 -3.66 5.87 10.64
CA GLU A 31 -4.08 4.79 11.56
C GLU A 31 -4.66 5.32 12.90
N ARG A 32 -4.38 6.57 13.29
CA ARG A 32 -4.92 7.22 14.49
C ARG A 32 -6.16 8.07 14.19
N GLU A 33 -6.09 8.86 13.12
CA GLU A 33 -7.12 9.84 12.75
C GLU A 33 -8.20 9.28 11.82
N GLY A 34 -7.90 8.22 11.06
CA GLY A 34 -8.75 7.69 9.98
C GLY A 34 -9.97 6.87 10.43
N GLY A 35 -10.30 6.86 11.73
CA GLY A 35 -11.47 6.16 12.26
C GLY A 35 -11.50 4.67 11.89
N VAL A 36 -12.61 4.21 11.33
CA VAL A 36 -12.82 2.81 10.88
C VAL A 36 -11.79 2.39 9.82
N TRP A 37 -11.41 3.30 8.93
CA TRP A 37 -10.47 3.04 7.84
C TRP A 37 -9.02 2.92 8.34
N GLY A 38 -8.66 3.73 9.34
CA GLY A 38 -7.39 3.58 10.06
C GLY A 38 -7.30 2.25 10.80
N ARG A 39 -8.41 1.81 11.41
CA ARG A 39 -8.51 0.47 12.05
C ARG A 39 -8.38 -0.66 11.03
N GLN A 40 -9.02 -0.54 9.87
CA GLN A 40 -8.90 -1.50 8.77
C GLN A 40 -7.47 -1.60 8.24
N PHE A 41 -6.77 -0.47 8.14
CA PHE A 41 -5.35 -0.45 7.75
C PHE A 41 -4.46 -1.15 8.79
N ARG A 42 -4.73 -0.91 10.09
CA ARG A 42 -4.06 -1.60 11.19
C ARG A 42 -4.31 -3.11 11.18
N GLN A 43 -5.54 -3.55 10.89
CA GLN A 43 -5.86 -4.96 10.76
C GLN A 43 -5.16 -5.61 9.57
N ARG A 44 -5.11 -4.95 8.41
CA ARG A 44 -4.34 -5.42 7.25
C ARG A 44 -2.86 -5.58 7.58
N ARG A 45 -2.31 -4.66 8.37
CA ARG A 45 -0.94 -4.78 8.86
C ARG A 45 -0.77 -6.02 9.74
N ARG A 46 -1.72 -6.28 10.64
CA ARG A 46 -1.73 -7.50 11.47
C ARG A 46 -1.84 -8.77 10.63
N GLN A 47 -2.70 -8.78 9.61
CA GLN A 47 -2.83 -9.89 8.67
C GLN A 47 -1.49 -10.14 7.96
N LEU A 48 -0.86 -9.11 7.39
CA LEU A 48 0.44 -9.22 6.73
C LEU A 48 1.54 -9.68 7.67
N THR A 49 1.59 -9.16 8.90
CA THR A 49 2.57 -9.62 9.89
C THR A 49 2.34 -11.08 10.26
N PHE A 50 1.08 -11.52 10.40
CA PHE A 50 0.76 -12.90 10.67
C PHE A 50 1.19 -13.81 9.51
N SER A 51 0.86 -13.44 8.27
CA SER A 51 1.29 -14.18 7.08
C SER A 51 2.82 -14.25 6.97
N GLY A 52 3.51 -13.16 7.30
CA GLY A 52 4.98 -13.11 7.36
C GLY A 52 5.56 -14.03 8.44
N VAL A 53 4.96 -14.08 9.63
CA VAL A 53 5.36 -15.00 10.71
C VAL A 53 5.16 -16.46 10.30
N VAL A 54 4.01 -16.79 9.72
CA VAL A 54 3.73 -18.16 9.23
C VAL A 54 4.72 -18.55 8.13
N SER A 55 4.98 -17.64 7.18
CA SER A 55 5.98 -17.83 6.13
C SER A 55 7.37 -18.11 6.70
N LEU A 56 7.82 -17.30 7.67
CA LEU A 56 9.12 -17.42 8.30
C LEU A 56 9.25 -18.73 9.08
N SER A 57 8.23 -19.10 9.87
CA SER A 57 8.18 -20.36 10.60
C SER A 57 8.25 -21.57 9.67
N LEU A 58 7.47 -21.56 8.58
CA LEU A 58 7.47 -22.66 7.62
C LEU A 58 8.81 -22.77 6.87
N THR A 59 9.41 -21.63 6.55
CA THR A 59 10.73 -21.58 5.90
C THR A 59 11.82 -22.11 6.83
N LEU A 60 11.80 -21.77 8.11
CA LEU A 60 12.75 -22.30 9.09
C LEU A 60 12.60 -23.82 9.27
N LEU A 61 11.37 -24.31 9.41
CA LEU A 61 11.09 -25.75 9.51
C LEU A 61 11.52 -26.52 8.26
N GLY A 62 11.20 -25.99 7.07
CA GLY A 62 11.60 -26.58 5.80
C GLY A 62 13.12 -26.59 5.61
N SER A 63 13.78 -25.49 5.98
CA SER A 63 15.25 -25.40 5.92
C SER A 63 15.93 -26.39 6.87
N ALA A 64 15.43 -26.51 8.11
CA ALA A 64 15.92 -27.47 9.08
C ALA A 64 15.74 -28.93 8.61
N TYR A 65 14.59 -29.23 7.97
CA TYR A 65 14.33 -30.54 7.38
C TYR A 65 15.32 -30.90 6.26
N VAL A 66 15.60 -29.95 5.37
CA VAL A 66 16.56 -30.15 4.26
C VAL A 66 17.98 -30.36 4.78
N LEU A 67 18.40 -29.61 5.81
CA LEU A 67 19.70 -29.77 6.46
C LEU A 67 19.84 -31.13 7.17
N SER A 68 18.79 -31.58 7.85
CA SER A 68 18.77 -32.89 8.52
C SER A 68 18.99 -34.06 7.55
N ARG A 69 18.54 -33.92 6.30
CA ARG A 69 18.71 -34.92 5.24
C ARG A 69 20.09 -34.86 4.55
N ARG A 70 21.01 -34.01 5.01
CA ARG A 70 22.35 -33.79 4.41
C ARG A 70 22.30 -33.46 2.91
N ASN A 71 21.27 -32.75 2.47
CA ASN A 71 21.16 -32.31 1.08
C ASN A 71 22.16 -31.19 0.76
N THR A 72 22.42 -30.97 -0.52
CA THR A 72 23.32 -29.90 -1.00
C THR A 72 22.73 -28.51 -0.74
N LEU A 73 23.59 -27.51 -0.55
CA LEU A 73 23.19 -26.10 -0.34
C LEU A 73 22.31 -25.56 -1.49
N PHE A 74 22.47 -26.08 -2.71
CA PHE A 74 21.62 -25.72 -3.85
C PHE A 74 20.15 -26.10 -3.64
N VAL A 75 19.89 -27.30 -3.08
CA VAL A 75 18.53 -27.76 -2.76
C VAL A 75 17.93 -26.87 -1.67
N LEU A 76 18.71 -26.49 -0.66
CA LEU A 76 18.27 -25.57 0.40
C LEU A 76 17.82 -24.22 -0.18
N PHE A 77 18.58 -23.64 -1.10
CA PHE A 77 18.22 -22.35 -1.71
C PHE A 77 16.94 -22.44 -2.55
N SER A 78 16.77 -23.52 -3.32
CA SER A 78 15.55 -23.72 -4.14
C SER A 78 14.29 -23.97 -3.29
N THR A 79 14.45 -24.72 -2.20
CA THR A 79 13.34 -25.07 -1.30
C THR A 79 12.97 -23.92 -0.38
N PHE A 80 13.93 -23.04 -0.04
CA PHE A 80 13.69 -21.83 0.75
C PHE A 80 12.58 -20.97 0.15
N SER A 81 12.69 -20.62 -1.14
CA SER A 81 11.64 -19.83 -1.82
C SER A 81 10.29 -20.56 -1.86
N GLY A 82 10.32 -21.89 -2.05
CA GLY A 82 9.11 -22.72 -2.05
C GLY A 82 8.38 -22.67 -0.71
N PHE A 83 9.09 -22.92 0.39
CA PHE A 83 8.51 -22.87 1.74
C PHE A 83 8.07 -21.46 2.13
N SER A 84 8.79 -20.42 1.74
CA SER A 84 8.40 -19.03 2.01
C SER A 84 7.11 -18.65 1.32
N VAL A 85 6.98 -18.92 0.02
CA VAL A 85 5.77 -18.60 -0.75
C VAL A 85 4.58 -19.41 -0.24
N LEU A 86 4.77 -20.71 -0.01
CA LEU A 86 3.71 -21.60 0.45
C LEU A 86 3.22 -21.18 1.85
N GLY A 87 4.15 -20.88 2.76
CA GLY A 87 3.81 -20.40 4.10
C GLY A 87 3.13 -19.03 4.08
N PHE A 88 3.53 -18.15 3.16
CA PHE A 88 2.86 -16.85 2.98
C PHE A 88 1.43 -17.03 2.46
N CYS A 89 1.19 -17.91 1.48
CA CYS A 89 -0.14 -18.20 0.96
C CYS A 89 -1.07 -18.80 2.02
N ILE A 90 -0.57 -19.76 2.81
CA ILE A 90 -1.32 -20.34 3.93
C ILE A 90 -1.65 -19.24 4.95
N GLY A 91 -0.65 -18.48 5.37
CA GLY A 91 -0.82 -17.39 6.32
C GLY A 91 -1.76 -16.30 5.82
N ALA A 92 -1.75 -15.96 4.53
CA ALA A 92 -2.64 -14.97 3.92
C ALA A 92 -4.09 -15.48 3.82
N SER A 93 -4.28 -16.79 3.67
CA SER A 93 -5.62 -17.40 3.64
C SER A 93 -6.23 -17.52 5.04
N LEU A 94 -5.40 -17.75 6.06
CA LEU A 94 -5.82 -17.85 7.46
C LEU A 94 -5.97 -16.49 8.16
N ALA A 95 -5.19 -15.48 7.76
CA ALA A 95 -5.20 -14.18 8.41
C ALA A 95 -6.59 -13.49 8.46
N PRO A 96 -7.44 -13.53 7.43
CA PRO A 96 -8.78 -12.95 7.47
C PRO A 96 -9.73 -13.62 8.47
N LEU A 97 -9.50 -14.89 8.83
CA LEU A 97 -10.32 -15.60 9.81
C LEU A 97 -10.06 -15.08 11.23
N TRP A 98 -8.80 -14.74 11.53
CA TRP A 98 -8.40 -14.23 12.85
C TRP A 98 -8.50 -12.70 12.96
N PHE A 99 -8.29 -12.00 11.85
CA PHE A 99 -8.37 -10.56 11.75
C PHE A 99 -9.41 -10.19 10.68
N PRO A 100 -10.71 -10.19 11.00
CA PRO A 100 -11.76 -9.94 10.03
C PRO A 100 -11.65 -8.52 9.46
N ASN A 101 -11.91 -8.38 8.16
CA ASN A 101 -11.93 -7.09 7.50
C ASN A 101 -13.14 -6.27 7.99
N LEU A 102 -12.87 -5.07 8.50
CA LEU A 102 -13.89 -4.11 8.93
C LEU A 102 -14.54 -3.37 7.75
N ALA A 103 -13.87 -3.30 6.61
CA ALA A 103 -14.26 -2.41 5.53
C ALA A 103 -13.70 -2.82 4.16
N SER A 104 -14.39 -2.40 3.08
CA SER A 104 -14.03 -2.79 1.71
C SER A 104 -12.77 -2.07 1.20
N ASN A 105 -12.09 -2.71 0.24
CA ASN A 105 -10.87 -2.17 -0.38
C ASN A 105 -11.15 -0.91 -1.18
N LYS A 106 -12.33 -0.83 -1.81
CA LYS A 106 -12.74 0.35 -2.58
C LYS A 106 -12.93 1.55 -1.64
N GLU A 107 -13.61 1.34 -0.53
CA GLU A 107 -13.90 2.39 0.46
C GLU A 107 -12.64 2.87 1.20
N THR A 108 -11.77 1.94 1.63
CA THR A 108 -10.46 2.30 2.23
C THR A 108 -9.59 3.10 1.26
N SER A 109 -9.62 2.77 -0.04
CA SER A 109 -8.89 3.52 -1.05
C SER A 109 -9.43 4.94 -1.22
N MET A 110 -10.76 5.10 -1.32
CA MET A 110 -11.43 6.40 -1.45
C MET A 110 -11.20 7.27 -0.21
N MET A 111 -11.30 6.70 0.99
CA MET A 111 -11.14 7.44 2.24
C MET A 111 -9.72 7.89 2.50
N ARG A 112 -8.73 7.14 2.04
CA ARG A 112 -7.34 7.61 1.98
C ARG A 112 -7.20 8.80 1.05
N ARG A 113 -7.93 8.84 -0.09
CA ARG A 113 -7.93 10.01 -0.98
C ARG A 113 -8.51 11.24 -0.31
N VAL A 114 -9.66 11.07 0.34
CA VAL A 114 -10.35 12.14 1.07
C VAL A 114 -9.49 12.66 2.22
N TRP A 115 -8.82 11.77 2.96
CA TRP A 115 -7.91 12.18 4.04
C TRP A 115 -6.74 13.02 3.51
N TRP A 116 -6.13 12.62 2.39
CA TRP A 116 -5.09 13.41 1.73
C TRP A 116 -5.60 14.75 1.19
N ALA A 117 -6.77 14.77 0.55
CA ALA A 117 -7.37 16.00 0.06
C ALA A 117 -7.61 16.99 1.21
N LYS A 118 -8.11 16.50 2.36
CA LYS A 118 -8.28 17.30 3.57
C LYS A 118 -6.94 17.83 4.09
N GLU A 119 -5.89 17.02 4.06
CA GLU A 119 -4.57 17.43 4.54
C GLU A 119 -3.92 18.46 3.62
N CYS A 120 -4.03 18.28 2.29
CA CYS A 120 -3.60 19.28 1.32
C CYS A 120 -4.40 20.58 1.45
N ALA A 121 -5.71 20.49 1.74
CA ALA A 121 -6.57 21.66 1.95
C ALA A 121 -6.18 22.49 3.19
N LYS A 122 -5.68 21.87 4.26
CA LYS A 122 -5.27 22.58 5.49
C LYS A 122 -4.11 23.54 5.29
N HIS A 123 -3.19 23.19 4.40
CA HIS A 123 -2.03 24.00 4.04
C HIS A 123 -2.20 24.67 2.67
N PHE A 124 -3.45 24.70 2.17
CA PHE A 124 -3.74 25.29 0.89
C PHE A 124 -3.74 26.81 1.03
N ASP A 125 -2.72 27.42 0.45
CA ASP A 125 -2.56 28.85 0.41
C ASP A 125 -3.40 29.41 -0.75
N TYR A 126 -4.53 30.05 -0.42
CA TYR A 126 -5.42 30.67 -1.41
C TYR A 126 -4.76 31.82 -2.18
N SER A 127 -3.61 32.34 -1.71
CA SER A 127 -2.83 33.35 -2.45
C SER A 127 -2.15 32.81 -3.72
N GLN A 128 -2.17 31.49 -3.95
CA GLN A 128 -1.61 30.84 -5.14
C GLN A 128 -2.63 30.64 -6.27
N ILE A 129 -3.86 31.12 -6.09
CA ILE A 129 -4.88 31.17 -7.14
C ILE A 129 -4.72 32.51 -7.85
N ASP A 130 -3.88 32.54 -8.88
CA ASP A 130 -3.87 33.62 -9.86
C ASP A 130 -4.88 33.24 -10.96
N GLU A 131 -5.74 34.16 -11.37
CA GLU A 131 -7.08 33.95 -11.96
C GLU A 131 -7.15 33.05 -13.20
N GLU A 132 -6.02 32.63 -13.78
CA GLU A 132 -5.99 31.83 -15.02
C GLU A 132 -5.07 30.60 -14.99
N VAL A 133 -4.18 30.41 -14.01
CA VAL A 133 -3.27 29.24 -13.98
C VAL A 133 -2.97 28.75 -12.56
N TRP A 134 -3.41 27.53 -12.24
CA TRP A 134 -3.07 26.86 -10.99
C TRP A 134 -1.60 26.40 -10.99
N ARG A 135 -0.74 27.07 -10.21
CA ARG A 135 0.65 26.63 -9.95
C ARG A 135 0.76 26.06 -8.54
N ALA A 136 0.25 24.85 -8.31
CA ALA A 136 0.47 24.20 -7.02
C ALA A 136 1.93 23.84 -6.81
N LYS A 137 2.55 24.48 -5.82
CA LYS A 137 3.86 24.10 -5.31
C LYS A 137 3.66 23.06 -4.21
N TYR A 138 3.55 21.79 -4.60
CA TYR A 138 3.58 20.69 -3.63
C TYR A 138 4.94 20.71 -2.92
N PRO A 139 5.02 20.93 -1.59
CA PRO A 139 6.29 21.18 -0.90
C PRO A 139 7.25 19.98 -0.90
N LYS A 140 6.80 18.80 -1.37
CA LYS A 140 7.58 17.55 -1.39
C LYS A 140 7.44 16.71 -2.66
N ALA A 141 6.70 17.17 -3.67
CA ALA A 141 6.59 16.45 -4.92
C ALA A 141 7.55 17.08 -5.93
N GLU A 142 8.73 16.48 -6.10
CA GLU A 142 9.50 16.70 -7.31
C GLU A 142 8.78 16.00 -8.45
N TYR A 143 8.04 16.77 -9.25
CA TYR A 143 7.58 16.29 -10.54
C TYR A 143 8.81 16.15 -11.43
N VAL A 144 9.19 14.91 -11.74
CA VAL A 144 10.20 14.64 -12.77
C VAL A 144 9.69 15.25 -14.06
N ASN A 145 10.29 16.36 -14.46
CA ASN A 145 9.92 17.09 -15.65
C ASN A 145 10.27 16.22 -16.87
N LYS A 146 9.27 15.60 -17.50
CA LYS A 146 9.41 14.76 -18.70
C LYS A 146 9.88 15.52 -19.96
N SER A 147 10.36 16.76 -19.82
CA SER A 147 10.85 17.60 -20.92
C SER A 147 12.36 17.46 -21.21
N LYS A 148 13.07 16.53 -20.54
CA LYS A 148 14.49 16.24 -20.81
C LYS A 148 14.76 14.80 -21.25
N ILE A 149 13.84 14.23 -22.01
CA ILE A 149 14.13 13.05 -22.84
C ILE A 149 13.80 13.46 -24.27
N PHE A 150 14.73 14.17 -24.90
CA PHE A 150 15.12 14.13 -26.32
C PHE A 150 16.32 15.06 -26.50
#